data_AF-A0A538PMI1-F1
#
_entry.id   AF-A0A538PMI1-F1
#
_cell.length_a   1.000
_cell.length_b   1.000
_cell.length_c   1.000
_cell.angle_alpha   90.00
_cell.angle_beta   90.00
_cell.angle_gamma   90.00
#
_symmetry.space_group_name_H-M   'P 1'
#
loop_
_entity.id
_entity.type
_entity.pdbx_description
1 polymer ?
#
loop_
_entity_poly.entity_id
_entity_poly.type
_entity_poly.pdbx_seq_one_letter_code
_entity_poly.pdbx_strand_id
1 'polypeptide(L)'
;MISHLALVLAAAGCGSSPPPLVSRPHGYAAHMEAAEAHHQRAEDLRHAAAAPHAGATGADYQCGDRDMSDQLTSGGERLLPTVPCWDPVEENAERRRAAADREDRRAREERHAATSLVEAELAACRGISPDEIEHSPFAHHKAIAEVIPHTSGGKMRGVRIVFRPVVGLTPAWMEKAIACHRARFARLGEPATYLADDPTLVPGATTTVATRAGHVEVLIETTNDAAGQVALGRAQDLLHPRTAGR
;
A
#
# COMPACT_ATOMS: atom_id res chain seq x y z
N MET A 1 -45.23 -43.09 8.91
CA MET A 1 -43.94 -43.58 8.36
C MET A 1 -43.66 -42.83 7.07
N ILE A 2 -42.38 -42.49 6.83
CA ILE A 2 -41.78 -41.81 5.66
C ILE A 2 -41.96 -40.27 5.72
N SER A 3 -41.01 -39.44 6.18
CA SER A 3 -39.55 -39.31 5.97
C SER A 3 -39.16 -38.63 4.65
N HIS A 4 -38.22 -37.67 4.75
CA HIS A 4 -37.45 -36.96 3.71
C HIS A 4 -38.10 -35.68 3.12
N LEU A 5 -37.39 -34.57 2.89
CA LEU A 5 -36.00 -34.19 3.14
C LEU A 5 -35.98 -32.65 3.08
N ALA A 6 -35.30 -31.99 4.02
CA ALA A 6 -34.99 -30.58 3.94
C ALA A 6 -33.89 -30.37 2.89
N LEU A 7 -34.11 -29.45 1.93
CA LEU A 7 -33.06 -28.97 1.04
C LEU A 7 -32.83 -27.48 1.34
N VAL A 8 -31.86 -27.20 2.22
CA VAL A 8 -31.33 -25.86 2.45
C VAL A 8 -30.24 -25.62 1.41
N LEU A 9 -30.56 -24.83 0.38
CA LEU A 9 -29.57 -24.28 -0.56
C LEU A 9 -28.87 -23.10 0.11
N ALA A 10 -27.70 -23.35 0.70
CA ALA A 10 -26.76 -22.31 1.08
C ALA A 10 -25.99 -21.87 -0.18
N ALA A 11 -26.37 -20.72 -0.74
CA ALA A 11 -25.59 -20.05 -1.76
C ALA A 11 -24.35 -19.41 -1.11
N ALA A 12 -23.18 -19.95 -1.41
CA ALA A 12 -21.88 -19.37 -1.06
C ALA A 12 -21.20 -18.83 -2.33
N GLY A 13 -20.67 -17.61 -2.24
CA GLY A 13 -19.78 -16.98 -3.24
C GLY A 13 -20.47 -15.90 -4.09
N CYS A 14 -19.95 -14.68 -4.27
CA CYS A 14 -18.66 -14.10 -3.94
C CYS A 14 -18.89 -12.66 -3.46
N GLY A 15 -18.63 -12.38 -2.18
CA GLY A 15 -18.56 -11.02 -1.70
C GLY A 15 -17.22 -10.41 -2.09
N SER A 16 -17.07 -9.89 -3.31
CA SER A 16 -16.01 -8.93 -3.57
C SER A 16 -16.37 -7.67 -2.80
N SER A 17 -15.79 -7.50 -1.61
CA SER A 17 -15.86 -6.23 -0.89
C SER A 17 -15.50 -5.12 -1.87
N PRO A 18 -16.33 -4.06 -2.01
CA PRO A 18 -16.00 -2.95 -2.88
C PRO A 18 -14.63 -2.39 -2.44
N PRO A 19 -13.71 -2.12 -3.39
CA PRO A 19 -12.43 -1.53 -3.04
C PRO A 19 -12.68 -0.23 -2.28
N PRO A 20 -11.90 0.07 -1.22
CA PRO A 20 -12.05 1.31 -0.50
C PRO A 20 -11.96 2.48 -1.47
N LEU A 21 -12.89 3.43 -1.34
CA LEU A 21 -13.02 4.61 -2.22
C LEU A 21 -11.78 5.52 -2.22
N VAL A 22 -10.81 5.25 -1.35
CA VAL A 22 -9.49 5.88 -1.31
C VAL A 22 -8.46 4.78 -1.09
N SER A 23 -7.55 4.60 -2.06
CA SER A 23 -6.38 3.76 -1.88
C SER A 23 -5.50 4.40 -0.79
N ARG A 24 -5.44 3.75 0.38
CA ARG A 24 -4.53 4.17 1.45
C ARG A 24 -3.13 3.65 1.11
N PRO A 25 -2.07 4.43 1.31
CA PRO A 25 -0.72 3.93 1.12
C PRO A 25 -0.49 2.70 2.01
N HIS A 26 0.17 1.68 1.47
CA HIS A 26 0.52 0.49 2.23
C HIS A 26 1.52 0.86 3.33
N GLY A 27 1.26 0.38 4.54
CA GLY A 27 2.27 0.32 5.59
C GLY A 27 3.24 -0.84 5.35
N TYR A 28 4.25 -0.95 6.20
CA TYR A 28 5.23 -2.04 6.18
C TYR A 28 4.57 -3.42 6.14
N ALA A 29 3.59 -3.67 7.02
CA ALA A 29 2.93 -4.97 7.10
C ALA A 29 2.18 -5.32 5.81
N ALA A 30 1.47 -4.34 5.22
CA ALA A 30 0.74 -4.52 3.98
C ALA A 30 1.68 -4.77 2.78
N HIS A 31 2.83 -4.08 2.72
CA HIS A 31 3.85 -4.36 1.71
C HIS A 31 4.44 -5.78 1.86
N MET A 32 4.72 -6.22 3.09
CA MET A 32 5.25 -7.57 3.32
C MET A 32 4.22 -8.66 3.00
N GLU A 33 2.94 -8.44 3.32
CA GLU A 33 1.84 -9.34 2.94
C GLU A 33 1.67 -9.41 1.41
N ALA A 34 1.70 -8.26 0.72
CA ALA A 34 1.66 -8.22 -0.73
C ALA A 34 2.86 -8.93 -1.36
N ALA A 35 4.07 -8.74 -0.81
CA ALA A 35 5.26 -9.44 -1.26
C ALA A 35 5.12 -10.96 -1.16
N GLU A 36 4.57 -11.46 -0.05
CA GLU A 36 4.34 -12.88 0.16
C GLU A 36 3.29 -13.43 -0.82
N ALA A 37 2.19 -12.70 -1.03
CA ALA A 37 1.18 -13.07 -2.01
C ALA A 37 1.72 -13.10 -3.46
N HIS A 38 2.66 -12.22 -3.80
CA HIS A 38 3.37 -12.26 -5.07
C HIS A 38 4.34 -13.45 -5.16
N HIS A 39 5.06 -13.74 -4.08
CA HIS A 39 5.96 -14.88 -4.02
C HIS A 39 5.22 -16.21 -4.18
N GLN A 40 4.12 -16.42 -3.44
CA GLN A 40 3.29 -17.62 -3.56
C GLN A 40 2.76 -17.81 -4.98
N ARG A 41 2.25 -16.74 -5.62
CA ARG A 41 1.80 -16.81 -7.02
C ARG A 41 2.92 -17.21 -7.98
N ALA A 42 4.15 -16.74 -7.74
CA ALA A 42 5.30 -17.15 -8.54
C ALA A 42 5.61 -18.65 -8.38
N GLU A 43 5.55 -19.17 -7.15
CA GLU A 43 5.72 -20.60 -6.87
C GLU A 43 4.62 -21.44 -7.53
N ASP A 44 3.36 -21.03 -7.41
CA ASP A 44 2.23 -21.72 -8.05
C ASP A 44 2.40 -21.80 -9.57
N LEU A 45 2.85 -20.70 -10.20
CA LEU A 45 3.14 -20.66 -11.64
C LEU A 45 4.30 -21.58 -12.03
N ARG A 46 5.35 -21.66 -11.21
CA ARG A 46 6.49 -22.57 -11.43
C ARG A 46 6.07 -24.03 -11.29
N HIS A 47 5.31 -24.35 -10.25
CA HIS A 47 4.74 -25.68 -10.06
C HIS A 47 3.85 -26.08 -11.23
N ALA A 48 3.00 -25.16 -11.70
CA ALA A 48 2.14 -25.39 -12.85
C ALA A 48 2.94 -25.54 -14.17
N ALA A 49 4.10 -24.89 -14.31
CA ALA A 49 4.98 -25.06 -15.47
C ALA A 49 5.77 -26.37 -15.44
N ALA A 50 6.05 -26.91 -14.25
CA ALA A 50 6.80 -28.15 -14.05
C ALA A 50 5.91 -29.41 -14.00
N ALA A 51 4.60 -29.25 -13.81
CA ALA A 51 3.67 -30.37 -13.71
C ALA A 51 3.67 -31.20 -15.00
N PRO A 52 3.91 -32.53 -14.94
CA PRO A 52 3.88 -33.37 -16.12
C PRO A 52 2.49 -33.33 -16.76
N HIS A 53 2.43 -33.05 -18.06
CA HIS A 53 1.17 -32.94 -18.79
C HIS A 53 0.73 -34.35 -19.22
N ALA A 54 -0.22 -34.92 -18.48
CA ALA A 54 -0.91 -36.14 -18.88
C ALA A 54 -1.86 -35.82 -20.06
N GLY A 55 -1.35 -35.80 -21.29
CA GLY A 55 -2.24 -35.78 -22.47
C GLY A 55 -1.73 -35.25 -23.81
N ALA A 56 -0.53 -34.66 -23.93
CA ALA A 56 -0.10 -34.03 -25.20
C ALA A 56 0.98 -34.80 -25.99
N THR A 57 1.32 -36.01 -25.57
CA THR A 57 2.10 -36.97 -26.37
C THR A 57 1.26 -38.22 -26.63
N GLY A 58 -0.01 -38.02 -27.01
CA GLY A 58 -0.73 -39.09 -27.69
C GLY A 58 0.06 -39.48 -28.92
N ALA A 59 0.26 -40.79 -29.14
CA ALA A 59 1.10 -41.39 -30.18
C ALA A 59 0.71 -41.02 -31.64
N ASP A 60 -0.18 -40.04 -31.85
CA ASP A 60 -0.79 -39.65 -33.11
C ASP A 60 -0.57 -38.17 -33.51
N TYR A 61 0.24 -37.38 -32.78
CA TYR A 61 0.57 -36.00 -33.21
C TYR A 61 1.63 -36.03 -34.33
N GLN A 62 1.17 -36.15 -35.58
CA GLN A 62 1.99 -35.95 -36.78
C GLN A 62 1.95 -34.49 -37.20
N CYS A 63 3.07 -33.80 -37.04
CA CYS A 63 3.28 -32.45 -37.52
C CYS A 63 4.55 -32.43 -38.40
N GLY A 64 4.66 -31.50 -39.35
CA GLY A 64 5.87 -31.29 -40.15
C GLY A 64 5.62 -31.10 -41.64
N ASP A 65 6.66 -30.69 -42.36
CA ASP A 65 6.61 -30.57 -43.81
C ASP A 65 6.68 -31.97 -44.43
N ARG A 66 5.57 -32.49 -44.94
CA ARG A 66 5.63 -33.55 -45.94
C ARG A 66 6.20 -32.95 -47.21
N ASP A 67 7.32 -33.49 -47.67
CA ASP A 67 7.95 -33.08 -48.92
C ASP A 67 6.89 -33.12 -50.04
N MET A 68 6.65 -32.00 -50.72
CA MET A 68 5.58 -31.89 -51.73
C MET A 68 5.78 -32.86 -52.91
N SER A 69 6.95 -33.50 -53.02
CA SER A 69 7.25 -34.56 -53.98
C SER A 69 6.41 -35.83 -53.78
N ASP A 70 5.91 -36.08 -52.56
CA ASP A 70 5.01 -37.22 -52.26
C ASP A 70 3.59 -37.03 -52.83
N GLN A 71 3.26 -35.85 -53.38
CA GLN A 71 1.99 -35.59 -54.05
C GLN A 71 1.84 -36.36 -55.37
N LEU A 72 2.95 -36.59 -56.08
CA LEU A 72 2.94 -37.24 -57.40
C LEU A 72 2.64 -38.75 -57.34
N THR A 73 2.81 -39.39 -56.18
CA THR A 73 2.64 -40.84 -55.98
C THR A 73 1.43 -41.21 -55.13
N SER A 74 0.75 -40.24 -54.53
CA SER A 74 -0.35 -40.45 -53.55
C SER A 74 -1.67 -41.00 -54.11
N GLY A 75 -1.76 -41.32 -55.41
CA GLY A 75 -2.91 -42.05 -55.99
C GLY A 75 -4.29 -41.39 -55.83
N GLY A 76 -4.36 -40.10 -55.48
CA GLY A 76 -5.61 -39.38 -55.23
C GLY A 76 -6.05 -39.30 -53.76
N GLU A 77 -5.19 -39.71 -52.81
CA GLU A 77 -5.47 -39.52 -51.38
C GLU A 77 -5.44 -38.04 -51.02
N ARG A 78 -6.49 -37.56 -50.33
CA ARG A 78 -6.65 -36.13 -50.02
C ARG A 78 -5.67 -35.76 -48.90
N LEU A 79 -4.60 -35.04 -49.23
CA LEU A 79 -3.72 -34.47 -48.21
C LEU A 79 -4.52 -33.53 -47.31
N LEU A 80 -4.68 -33.92 -46.04
CA LEU A 80 -5.21 -33.04 -45.01
C LEU A 80 -4.20 -31.92 -44.76
N PRO A 81 -4.64 -30.69 -44.47
CA PRO A 81 -3.73 -29.59 -44.16
C PRO A 81 -2.87 -29.99 -42.95
N THR A 82 -1.55 -30.05 -43.16
CA THR A 82 -0.62 -30.33 -42.07
C THR A 82 -0.65 -29.18 -41.09
N VAL A 83 -0.95 -29.48 -39.83
CA VAL A 83 -0.87 -28.49 -38.75
C VAL A 83 0.61 -28.17 -38.45
N PRO A 84 0.97 -26.90 -38.17
CA PRO A 84 2.32 -26.56 -37.74
C PRO A 84 2.73 -27.36 -36.50
N CYS A 85 4.02 -27.71 -36.37
CA CYS A 85 4.60 -28.37 -35.20
C CYS A 85 4.70 -27.44 -33.98
N TRP A 86 3.61 -26.77 -33.60
CA TRP A 86 3.58 -26.02 -32.36
C TRP A 86 3.49 -27.01 -31.19
N ASP A 87 4.28 -26.75 -30.16
CA ASP A 87 4.15 -27.40 -28.87
C ASP A 87 3.44 -26.43 -27.92
N PRO A 88 2.10 -26.40 -27.93
CA PRO A 88 1.35 -25.48 -27.08
C PRO A 88 1.57 -25.75 -25.59
N VAL A 89 2.08 -26.94 -25.23
CA VAL A 89 2.43 -27.29 -23.85
C VAL A 89 3.71 -26.57 -23.45
N GLU A 90 4.78 -26.71 -24.24
CA GLU A 90 6.04 -26.02 -23.93
C GLU A 90 5.86 -24.50 -23.99
N GLU A 91 5.15 -23.98 -25.00
CA GLU A 91 4.86 -22.54 -25.08
C GLU A 91 4.06 -22.04 -23.86
N ASN A 92 3.14 -22.84 -23.32
CA ASN A 92 2.40 -22.48 -22.11
C ASN A 92 3.31 -22.52 -20.88
N ALA A 93 4.17 -23.53 -20.77
CA ALA A 93 5.17 -23.62 -19.70
C ALA A 93 6.10 -22.40 -19.72
N GLU A 94 6.61 -21.99 -20.88
CA GLU A 94 7.41 -20.76 -21.05
C GLU A 94 6.64 -19.51 -20.62
N ARG A 95 5.39 -19.36 -21.05
CA ARG A 95 4.53 -18.23 -20.63
C ARG A 95 4.34 -18.20 -19.11
N ARG A 96 4.18 -19.36 -18.46
CA ARG A 96 4.05 -19.49 -16.99
C ARG A 96 5.35 -19.13 -16.28
N ARG A 97 6.50 -19.59 -16.76
CA ARG A 97 7.83 -19.21 -16.23
C ARG A 97 8.03 -17.69 -16.30
N ALA A 98 7.74 -17.09 -17.45
CA ALA A 98 7.82 -15.63 -17.62
C ALA A 98 6.83 -14.88 -16.71
N ALA A 99 5.66 -15.45 -16.43
CA ALA A 99 4.71 -14.89 -15.47
C ALA A 99 5.24 -14.98 -14.03
N ALA A 100 5.82 -16.12 -13.63
CA ALA A 100 6.43 -16.29 -12.33
C ALA A 100 7.53 -15.25 -12.08
N ASP A 101 8.39 -15.00 -13.08
CA ASP A 101 9.45 -13.98 -12.97
C ASP A 101 8.90 -12.56 -12.79
N ARG A 102 7.73 -12.25 -13.39
CA ARG A 102 7.04 -10.97 -13.15
C ARG A 102 6.53 -10.87 -11.72
N GLU A 103 5.91 -11.91 -11.20
CA GLU A 103 5.42 -11.93 -9.82
C GLU A 103 6.58 -11.82 -8.82
N ASP A 104 7.69 -12.50 -9.07
CA ASP A 104 8.92 -12.40 -8.28
C ASP A 104 9.51 -10.98 -8.27
N ARG A 105 9.48 -10.27 -9.41
CA ARG A 105 9.90 -8.86 -9.47
C ARG A 105 9.01 -7.99 -8.58
N ARG A 106 7.69 -8.15 -8.66
CA ARG A 106 6.75 -7.44 -7.80
C ARG A 106 6.99 -7.72 -6.32
N ALA A 107 7.21 -8.99 -5.95
CA ALA A 107 7.56 -9.34 -4.57
C ALA A 107 8.81 -8.61 -4.06
N ARG A 108 9.84 -8.46 -4.91
CA ARG A 108 11.05 -7.69 -4.58
C ARG A 108 10.78 -6.19 -4.45
N GLU A 109 9.97 -5.63 -5.34
CA GLU A 109 9.55 -4.22 -5.29
C GLU A 109 8.80 -3.92 -3.98
N GLU A 110 7.87 -4.78 -3.59
CA GLU A 110 7.12 -4.67 -2.33
C GLU A 110 8.04 -4.75 -1.10
N ARG A 111 8.97 -5.71 -1.06
CA ARG A 111 9.96 -5.82 0.03
C ARG A 111 10.87 -4.59 0.10
N HIS A 112 11.28 -4.06 -1.05
CA HIS A 112 12.08 -2.84 -1.11
C HIS A 112 11.30 -1.65 -0.55
N ALA A 113 10.03 -1.48 -0.94
CA ALA A 113 9.17 -0.43 -0.40
C ALA A 113 8.99 -0.56 1.13
N ALA A 114 8.77 -1.78 1.64
CA ALA A 114 8.72 -2.05 3.07
C ALA A 114 10.01 -1.63 3.80
N THR A 115 11.17 -2.01 3.27
CA THR A 115 12.48 -1.64 3.84
C THR A 115 12.67 -0.12 3.83
N SER A 116 12.32 0.56 2.75
CA SER A 116 12.42 2.02 2.66
C SER A 116 11.60 2.74 3.75
N LEU A 117 10.44 2.22 4.13
CA LEU A 117 9.64 2.78 5.24
C LEU A 117 10.33 2.64 6.60
N VAL A 118 10.98 1.48 6.85
CA VAL A 118 11.74 1.24 8.08
C VAL A 118 12.96 2.15 8.15
N GLU A 119 13.74 2.24 7.07
CA GLU A 119 14.91 3.10 6.99
C GLU A 119 14.54 4.58 7.17
N ALA A 120 13.44 5.02 6.56
CA ALA A 120 12.92 6.38 6.73
C ALA A 120 12.56 6.69 8.18
N GLU A 121 11.88 5.78 8.89
CA GLU A 121 11.59 5.94 10.32
C GLU A 121 12.88 6.00 11.16
N LEU A 122 13.81 5.06 10.97
CA LEU A 122 15.07 5.04 11.70
C LEU A 122 15.90 6.31 11.48
N ALA A 123 15.96 6.79 10.25
CA ALA A 123 16.65 8.03 9.91
C ALA A 123 15.95 9.26 10.53
N ALA A 124 14.62 9.33 10.43
CA ALA A 124 13.82 10.44 10.96
C ALA A 124 13.87 10.50 12.48
N CYS A 125 13.79 9.36 13.18
CA CYS A 125 13.75 9.28 14.64
C CYS A 125 15.13 9.28 15.32
N ARG A 126 16.23 9.26 14.55
CA ARG A 126 17.59 9.29 15.12
C ARG A 126 17.78 10.51 16.05
N GLY A 127 18.10 10.25 17.31
CA GLY A 127 18.36 11.27 18.33
C GLY A 127 17.12 11.79 19.07
N ILE A 128 15.93 11.28 18.75
CA ILE A 128 14.72 11.49 19.54
C ILE A 128 14.68 10.45 20.67
N SER A 129 14.30 10.84 21.89
CA SER A 129 14.20 9.92 23.01
C SER A 129 12.99 8.98 22.85
N PRO A 130 12.98 7.80 23.51
CA PRO A 130 11.83 6.90 23.46
C PRO A 130 10.51 7.55 23.88
N ASP A 131 10.52 8.36 24.95
CA ASP A 131 9.32 9.05 25.44
C ASP A 131 8.70 9.99 24.39
N GLU A 132 9.56 10.71 23.65
CA GLU A 132 9.16 11.62 22.56
C GLU A 132 8.81 10.85 21.27
N ILE A 133 9.20 9.59 21.13
CA ILE A 133 8.75 8.73 20.01
C ILE A 133 7.32 8.24 20.26
N GLU A 134 6.94 8.06 21.53
CA GLU A 134 5.61 7.60 21.94
C GLU A 134 4.58 8.73 22.04
N HIS A 135 5.03 9.95 22.39
CA HIS A 135 4.16 11.10 22.57
C HIS A 135 4.47 12.18 21.53
N SER A 136 3.42 12.66 20.85
CA SER A 136 3.55 13.79 19.94
C SER A 136 4.04 15.05 20.69
N PRO A 137 4.88 15.92 20.08
CA PRO A 137 5.18 17.24 20.63
C PRO A 137 3.94 18.09 20.91
N PHE A 138 2.83 17.78 20.21
CA PHE A 138 1.55 18.44 20.39
C PHE A 138 0.80 17.97 21.64
N ALA A 139 1.19 16.87 22.29
CA ALA A 139 0.63 16.42 23.57
C ALA A 139 0.98 17.36 24.74
N HIS A 140 1.96 18.24 24.56
CA HIS A 140 2.31 19.27 25.54
C HIS A 140 1.36 20.47 25.45
N HIS A 141 0.07 20.26 25.73
CA HIS A 141 -0.99 21.27 25.55
C HIS A 141 -0.69 22.58 26.27
N LYS A 142 -0.06 22.51 27.46
CA LYS A 142 0.33 23.68 28.26
C LYS A 142 1.43 24.55 27.60
N ALA A 143 2.18 23.97 26.66
CA ALA A 143 3.19 24.68 25.88
C ALA A 143 2.59 25.36 24.64
N ILE A 144 1.35 25.07 24.27
CA ILE A 144 0.68 25.73 23.14
C ILE A 144 0.15 27.08 23.60
N ALA A 145 0.57 28.13 22.89
CA ALA A 145 0.10 29.50 23.11
C ALA A 145 -1.19 29.75 22.33
N GLU A 146 -1.22 29.34 21.06
CA GLU A 146 -2.28 29.70 20.14
C GLU A 146 -2.41 28.68 19.00
N VAL A 147 -3.64 28.55 18.49
CA VAL A 147 -3.98 27.78 17.29
C VAL A 147 -4.72 28.71 16.35
N ILE A 148 -4.12 28.98 15.19
CA ILE A 148 -4.59 29.97 14.22
C ILE A 148 -4.97 29.24 12.94
N PRO A 149 -6.23 29.34 12.46
CA PRO A 149 -6.61 28.77 11.18
C PRO A 149 -5.76 29.35 10.04
N HIS A 150 -5.28 28.48 9.14
CA HIS A 150 -4.56 28.92 7.94
C HIS A 150 -5.48 28.86 6.73
N THR A 151 -5.83 30.02 6.19
CA THR A 151 -6.66 30.13 4.98
C THR A 151 -5.88 30.73 3.81
N SER A 152 -6.11 30.23 2.60
CA SER A 152 -5.57 30.79 1.36
C SER A 152 -6.64 30.83 0.28
N GLY A 153 -6.82 31.99 -0.35
CA GLY A 153 -7.87 32.19 -1.37
C GLY A 153 -9.29 31.98 -0.83
N GLY A 154 -9.54 32.33 0.45
CA GLY A 154 -10.82 32.11 1.13
C GLY A 154 -11.12 30.65 1.53
N LYS A 155 -10.18 29.73 1.27
CA LYS A 155 -10.32 28.30 1.56
C LYS A 155 -9.51 27.90 2.78
N MET A 156 -10.01 26.95 3.56
CA MET A 156 -9.26 26.38 4.69
C MET A 156 -8.10 25.55 4.15
N ARG A 157 -6.85 25.94 4.43
CA ARG A 157 -5.66 25.23 3.98
C ARG A 157 -4.88 24.55 5.09
N GLY A 158 -5.27 24.74 6.34
CA GLY A 158 -4.71 24.00 7.46
C GLY A 158 -4.67 24.86 8.71
N VAL A 159 -3.58 24.78 9.45
CA VAL A 159 -3.50 25.40 10.77
C VAL A 159 -2.08 25.79 11.12
N ARG A 160 -1.93 26.91 11.83
CA ARG A 160 -0.69 27.36 12.44
C ARG A 160 -0.79 27.18 13.96
N ILE A 161 0.19 26.54 14.56
CA ILE A 161 0.26 26.27 15.98
C ILE A 161 1.47 27.03 16.52
N VAL A 162 1.23 27.89 17.51
CA VAL A 162 2.25 28.73 18.13
C VAL A 162 2.56 28.17 19.51
N PHE A 163 3.83 27.88 19.79
CA PHE A 163 4.28 27.44 21.10
C PHE A 163 4.72 28.63 21.95
N ARG A 164 4.47 28.54 23.26
CA ARG A 164 5.10 29.38 24.28
C ARG A 164 6.62 29.14 24.24
N PRO A 165 7.43 30.10 24.73
CA PRO A 165 8.85 29.87 24.88
C PRO A 165 9.10 28.70 25.83
N VAL A 166 9.71 27.62 25.32
CA VAL A 166 10.11 26.45 26.08
C VAL A 166 11.62 26.29 25.95
N VAL A 167 12.30 26.13 27.08
CA VAL A 167 13.76 25.97 27.08
C VAL A 167 14.13 24.70 26.32
N GLY A 168 15.01 24.82 25.33
CA GLY A 168 15.44 23.71 24.48
C GLY A 168 14.55 23.42 23.28
N LEU A 169 13.36 24.03 23.19
CA LEU A 169 12.49 23.89 22.03
C LEU A 169 13.01 24.76 20.87
N THR A 170 13.58 24.12 19.87
CA THR A 170 14.09 24.77 18.66
C THR A 170 13.30 24.33 17.43
N PRO A 171 13.27 25.13 16.34
CA PRO A 171 12.65 24.71 15.09
C PRO A 171 13.22 23.38 14.58
N ALA A 172 14.55 23.21 14.61
CA ALA A 172 15.20 21.99 14.15
C ALA A 172 14.79 20.75 14.96
N TRP A 173 14.65 20.90 16.29
CA TRP A 173 14.16 19.82 17.15
C TRP A 173 12.71 19.47 16.80
N MET A 174 11.85 20.48 16.65
CA MET A 174 10.42 20.29 16.33
C MET A 174 10.24 19.65 14.94
N GLU A 175 11.00 20.08 13.93
CA GLU A 175 11.03 19.46 12.60
C GLU A 175 11.42 17.98 12.68
N LYS A 176 12.44 17.67 13.48
CA LYS A 176 12.92 16.31 13.68
C LYS A 176 11.85 15.43 14.34
N ALA A 177 11.20 15.92 15.39
CA ALA A 177 10.14 15.20 16.08
C ALA A 177 8.94 14.94 15.16
N ILE A 178 8.46 15.98 14.44
CA ILE A 178 7.38 15.85 13.45
C ILE A 178 7.75 14.83 12.37
N ALA A 179 8.96 14.92 11.81
CA ALA A 179 9.43 13.98 10.80
C ALA A 179 9.44 12.53 11.32
N CYS A 180 9.86 12.31 12.57
CA CYS A 180 9.83 10.99 13.21
C CYS A 180 8.40 10.43 13.29
N HIS A 181 7.44 11.18 13.84
CA HIS A 181 6.07 10.70 13.94
C HIS A 181 5.43 10.47 12.58
N ARG A 182 5.71 11.31 11.59
CA ARG A 182 5.21 11.13 10.22
C ARG A 182 5.80 9.89 9.55
N ALA A 183 7.08 9.62 9.74
CA ALA A 183 7.70 8.41 9.20
C ALA A 183 7.13 7.14 9.86
N ARG A 184 6.91 7.17 11.19
CA ARG A 184 6.23 6.09 11.91
C ARG A 184 4.78 5.90 11.46
N PHE A 185 4.03 6.98 11.29
CA PHE A 185 2.66 6.96 10.76
C PHE A 185 2.60 6.32 9.36
N ALA A 186 3.51 6.69 8.47
CA ALA A 186 3.62 6.09 7.13
C ALA A 186 3.99 4.61 7.20
N ARG A 187 4.98 4.23 8.03
CA ARG A 187 5.36 2.81 8.23
C ARG A 187 4.19 1.97 8.74
N LEU A 188 3.33 2.55 9.58
CA LEU A 188 2.15 1.87 10.10
C LEU A 188 0.98 1.82 9.10
N GLY A 189 1.08 2.46 7.93
CA GLY A 189 -0.01 2.50 6.92
C GLY A 189 -1.09 3.52 7.24
N GLU A 190 -0.71 4.63 7.89
CA GLU A 190 -1.59 5.75 8.21
C GLU A 190 -2.85 5.37 9.02
N PRO A 191 -2.72 4.60 10.12
CA PRO A 191 -3.88 4.18 10.90
C PRO A 191 -4.50 5.38 11.62
N ALA A 192 -5.83 5.48 11.62
CA ALA A 192 -6.53 6.60 12.24
C ALA A 192 -6.37 6.68 13.77
N THR A 193 -5.89 5.61 14.41
CA THR A 193 -5.72 5.49 15.87
C THR A 193 -4.34 5.92 16.36
N TYR A 194 -3.32 5.95 15.50
CA TYR A 194 -1.98 6.36 15.91
C TYR A 194 -1.92 7.88 16.05
N LEU A 195 -1.75 8.35 17.30
CA LEU A 195 -1.70 9.77 17.66
C LEU A 195 -2.85 10.55 17.00
N ALA A 196 -4.09 10.10 17.24
CA ALA A 196 -5.29 10.58 16.57
C ALA A 196 -5.51 12.10 16.68
N ASP A 197 -4.99 12.71 17.75
CA ASP A 197 -5.09 14.15 18.03
C ASP A 197 -3.93 14.96 17.42
N ASP A 198 -2.94 14.31 16.80
CA ASP A 198 -1.81 14.99 16.17
C ASP A 198 -2.25 15.67 14.86
N PRO A 199 -2.19 17.01 14.78
CA PRO A 199 -2.65 17.75 13.62
C PRO A 199 -1.70 17.64 12.42
N THR A 200 -0.47 17.14 12.60
CA THR A 200 0.49 16.89 11.52
C THR A 200 0.28 15.56 10.80
N LEU A 201 -0.46 14.63 11.41
CA LEU A 201 -0.76 13.30 10.86
C LEU A 201 -2.04 13.29 10.01
N VAL A 202 -2.14 14.26 9.11
CA VAL A 202 -3.20 14.35 8.10
C VAL A 202 -2.60 13.93 6.75
N PRO A 203 -3.19 12.94 6.05
CA PRO A 203 -2.65 12.46 4.78
C PRO A 203 -2.42 13.59 3.76
N GLY A 204 -1.23 13.62 3.18
CA GLY A 204 -0.82 14.64 2.20
C GLY A 204 -0.56 16.04 2.77
N ALA A 205 -0.60 16.23 4.10
CA ALA A 205 -0.25 17.52 4.69
C ALA A 205 1.26 17.80 4.58
N THR A 206 1.65 19.06 4.46
CA THR A 206 3.04 19.52 4.56
C THR A 206 3.21 20.33 5.84
N THR A 207 4.40 20.26 6.43
CA THR A 207 4.70 20.94 7.69
C THR A 207 5.92 21.83 7.53
N THR A 208 5.82 23.07 7.98
CA THR A 208 6.94 24.01 8.04
C THR A 208 7.07 24.52 9.48
N VAL A 209 8.28 24.50 10.02
CA VAL A 209 8.55 25.03 11.35
C VAL A 209 9.42 26.27 11.21
N ALA A 210 9.13 27.30 12.01
CA ALA A 210 9.92 28.51 12.02
C ALA A 210 9.93 29.14 13.40
N THR A 211 10.96 29.95 13.68
CA THR A 211 10.89 30.91 14.79
C THR A 211 10.31 32.22 14.28
N ARG A 212 9.27 32.73 14.92
CA ARG A 212 8.72 34.07 14.67
C ARG A 212 8.43 34.78 15.98
N ALA A 213 8.86 36.02 16.10
CA ALA A 213 8.74 36.82 17.33
C ALA A 213 9.23 36.10 18.61
N GLY A 214 10.24 35.22 18.49
CA GLY A 214 10.77 34.44 19.62
C GLY A 214 9.98 33.17 19.98
N HIS A 215 8.93 32.85 19.22
CA HIS A 215 8.11 31.65 19.37
C HIS A 215 8.42 30.62 18.29
N VAL A 216 8.39 29.33 18.64
CA VAL A 216 8.37 28.27 17.64
C VAL A 216 6.95 28.13 17.11
N GLU A 217 6.81 28.23 15.79
CA GLU A 217 5.55 28.06 15.09
C GLU A 217 5.63 26.85 14.16
N VAL A 218 4.55 26.06 14.13
CA VAL A 218 4.36 24.99 13.16
C VAL A 218 3.20 25.37 12.26
N LEU A 219 3.47 25.50 10.96
CA LEU A 219 2.45 25.61 9.93
C LEU A 219 2.20 24.23 9.33
N ILE A 220 0.94 23.80 9.35
CA ILE A 220 0.45 22.61 8.67
C ILE A 220 -0.40 23.07 7.49
N GLU A 221 0.00 22.69 6.29
CA GLU A 221 -0.72 22.96 5.05
C GLU A 221 -1.27 21.66 4.46
N THR A 222 -2.43 21.74 3.82
CA THR A 222 -3.17 20.61 3.29
C THR A 222 -3.65 20.93 1.88
N THR A 223 -3.91 19.87 1.10
CA THR A 223 -4.25 20.00 -0.32
C THR A 223 -5.70 20.43 -0.56
N ASN A 224 -6.59 20.27 0.43
CA ASN A 224 -8.02 20.54 0.30
C ASN A 224 -8.66 20.97 1.63
N ASP A 225 -9.83 21.60 1.51
CA ASP A 225 -10.55 22.20 2.64
C ASP A 225 -10.97 21.19 3.71
N ALA A 226 -11.34 19.98 3.32
CA ALA A 226 -11.74 18.92 4.26
C ALA A 226 -10.55 18.48 5.13
N ALA A 227 -9.39 18.23 4.51
CA ALA A 227 -8.16 17.93 5.24
C ALA A 227 -7.72 19.10 6.14
N GLY A 228 -7.88 20.34 5.66
CA GLY A 228 -7.60 21.54 6.44
C GLY A 228 -8.49 21.67 7.68
N GLN A 229 -9.79 21.34 7.55
CA GLN A 229 -10.72 21.29 8.67
C GLN A 229 -10.38 20.19 9.68
N VAL A 230 -9.93 19.01 9.22
CA VAL A 230 -9.46 17.94 10.12
C VAL A 230 -8.24 18.39 10.92
N ALA A 231 -7.24 18.97 10.25
CA ALA A 231 -6.04 19.49 10.91
C ALA A 231 -6.39 20.57 11.94
N LEU A 232 -7.28 21.50 11.59
CA LEU A 232 -7.75 22.54 12.50
C LEU A 232 -8.52 21.95 13.70
N GLY A 233 -9.43 21.01 13.45
CA GLY A 233 -10.22 20.38 14.51
C GLY A 233 -9.34 19.67 15.54
N ARG A 234 -8.36 18.89 15.07
CA ARG A 234 -7.35 18.26 15.94
C ARG A 234 -6.55 19.28 16.74
N ALA A 235 -6.08 20.34 16.09
CA ALA A 235 -5.31 21.39 16.76
C ALA A 235 -6.14 22.14 17.81
N GLN A 236 -7.43 22.39 17.54
CA GLN A 236 -8.34 23.02 18.50
C GLN A 236 -8.60 22.15 19.73
N ASP A 237 -8.71 20.83 19.55
CA ASP A 237 -8.87 19.88 20.64
C ASP A 237 -7.64 19.85 21.58
N LEU A 238 -6.45 20.28 21.11
CA LEU A 238 -5.26 20.44 21.96
C LEU A 238 -5.42 21.57 23.00
N LEU A 239 -6.10 22.66 22.64
CA LEU A 239 -6.35 23.79 23.54
C LEU A 239 -7.54 23.54 24.47
N HIS A 240 -8.55 22.84 23.95
CA HIS A 240 -9.78 22.54 24.66
C HIS A 240 -10.05 21.05 24.54
N PRO A 241 -9.39 20.22 25.38
CA PRO A 241 -9.63 18.78 25.35
C PRO A 241 -11.13 18.57 25.48
N ARG A 242 -11.74 17.90 24.51
CA ARG A 242 -13.16 17.54 24.61
C ARG A 242 -13.29 16.77 25.90
N THR A 243 -13.96 17.37 26.88
CA THR A 243 -14.39 16.65 28.06
C THR A 243 -15.30 15.58 27.52
N ALA A 244 -14.82 14.33 27.49
CA ALA A 244 -15.65 13.19 27.15
C ALA A 244 -16.91 13.31 28.01
N GLY A 245 -18.05 13.52 27.34
CA GLY A 245 -19.32 13.66 28.01
C GLY A 245 -19.50 12.48 28.97
N ARG A 246 -19.89 12.80 30.20
CA ARG A 246 -20.56 11.85 31.08
C ARG A 246 -21.83 11.35 30.41
#